data_AF-A0A1Y5DH01-F1
#
_entry.id   AF-A0A1Y5DH01-F1
#
_cell.length_a   1.000
_cell.length_b   1.000
_cell.length_c   1.000
_cell.angle_alpha   90.00
_cell.angle_beta   90.00
_cell.angle_gamma   90.00
#
_symmetry.space_group_name_H-M   'P 1'
#
loop_
_entity.id
_entity.type
_entity.pdbx_description
1 polymer ?
#
loop_
_entity_poly.entity_id
_entity_poly.type
_entity_poly.pdbx_seq_one_letter_code
_entity_poly.pdbx_strand_id
1 'polypeptide(L)'
;MGRIANTTGYGLEALDIQLDERGNIAVDEHLQTSMPGVFAVGDVIGGYQFTHVSAHEAWYASVNALFGHLKKFKVNYSNVSWATYTDPQVGRVGLNELTAKDQGISYEVTRFEMAELDRAIVDKATKGFVKVLTVPGKDKILGATIVGALAGELIAEFVFAMQNGLGLNKILGTVHAYPTMMEANKYVAGEWKRNHAPQGLLKWVEKLHGWRR
;
A
#
# COMPACT_ATOMS: atom_id res chain seq x y z
N MET A 1 -21.54 -11.14 10.72
CA MET A 1 -20.25 -11.83 10.91
C MET A 1 -19.14 -10.79 10.83
N GLY A 2 -18.18 -10.81 11.75
CA GLY A 2 -17.12 -9.80 11.90
C GLY A 2 -16.52 -9.82 13.31
N ARG A 3 -15.61 -8.89 13.62
CA ARG A 3 -15.05 -8.69 14.96
C ARG A 3 -15.77 -7.52 15.65
N ILE A 4 -15.86 -7.57 16.98
CA ILE A 4 -16.40 -6.50 17.84
C ILE A 4 -15.30 -6.14 18.84
N ALA A 5 -15.17 -4.86 19.17
CA ALA A 5 -14.21 -4.39 20.16
C ALA A 5 -14.56 -4.89 21.57
N ASN A 6 -13.54 -5.28 22.34
CA ASN A 6 -13.70 -5.66 23.74
C ASN A 6 -13.69 -4.39 24.61
N THR A 7 -14.85 -3.80 24.85
CA THR A 7 -15.00 -2.53 25.60
C THR A 7 -15.74 -2.66 26.92
N THR A 8 -16.38 -3.80 27.19
CA THR A 8 -17.12 -4.05 28.44
C THR A 8 -16.25 -4.71 29.51
N GLY A 9 -16.47 -4.36 30.79
CA GLY A 9 -15.82 -5.01 31.93
C GLY A 9 -14.42 -4.49 32.26
N TYR A 10 -13.99 -3.40 31.61
CA TYR A 10 -12.71 -2.73 31.84
C TYR A 10 -12.87 -1.40 32.61
N GLY A 11 -14.09 -1.05 33.04
CA GLY A 11 -14.37 0.18 33.78
C GLY A 11 -14.35 1.44 32.93
N LEU A 12 -14.48 1.32 31.60
CA LEU A 12 -14.51 2.46 30.67
C LEU A 12 -15.66 3.42 31.01
N GLU A 13 -16.79 2.87 31.45
CA GLU A 13 -17.99 3.61 31.86
C GLU A 13 -17.74 4.47 33.11
N ALA A 14 -16.93 3.96 34.05
CA ALA A 14 -16.55 4.71 35.26
C ALA A 14 -15.52 5.82 34.98
N LEU A 15 -14.77 5.68 33.87
CA LEU A 15 -13.75 6.64 33.43
C LEU A 15 -14.29 7.64 32.39
N ASP A 16 -15.57 7.56 32.02
CA ASP A 16 -16.19 8.38 30.98
C ASP A 16 -15.43 8.34 29.64
N ILE A 17 -14.87 7.17 29.31
CA ILE A 17 -14.19 6.95 28.02
C ILE A 17 -15.23 6.78 26.94
N GLN A 18 -15.22 7.69 25.96
CA GLN A 18 -16.19 7.71 24.88
C GLN A 18 -15.98 6.54 23.91
N LEU A 19 -17.09 5.94 23.50
CA LEU A 19 -17.13 4.94 22.43
C LEU A 19 -17.73 5.56 21.16
N ASP A 20 -17.32 5.07 20.00
CA ASP A 20 -17.96 5.41 18.73
C ASP A 20 -19.33 4.70 18.56
N GLU A 21 -20.07 5.03 17.50
CA GLU A 21 -21.37 4.43 17.19
C GLU A 21 -21.33 2.91 16.99
N ARG A 22 -20.13 2.34 16.80
CA ARG A 22 -19.89 0.90 16.59
C ARG A 22 -19.37 0.21 17.86
N GLY A 23 -19.25 0.93 18.97
CA GLY A 23 -18.78 0.40 20.26
C GLY A 23 -17.26 0.27 20.38
N ASN A 24 -16.48 0.90 19.50
CA ASN A 24 -15.01 0.98 19.61
C ASN A 24 -14.62 2.16 20.49
N ILE A 25 -13.43 2.14 21.10
CA ILE A 25 -12.92 3.29 21.86
C ILE A 25 -12.64 4.44 20.89
N ALA A 26 -13.30 5.58 21.10
CA ALA A 26 -13.06 6.77 20.31
C ALA A 26 -11.71 7.38 20.67
N VAL A 27 -10.90 7.66 19.66
CA VAL A 27 -9.58 8.28 19.82
C VAL A 27 -9.40 9.45 18.84
N ASP A 28 -8.55 10.40 19.22
CA ASP A 28 -8.10 11.46 18.32
C ASP A 28 -7.03 10.96 17.32
N GLU A 29 -6.55 11.86 16.46
CA GLU A 29 -5.49 11.57 15.47
C GLU A 29 -4.12 11.19 16.07
N HIS A 30 -3.97 11.32 17.39
CA HIS A 30 -2.79 10.98 18.18
C HIS A 30 -3.00 9.71 19.04
N LEU A 31 -4.12 9.00 18.84
CA LEU A 31 -4.53 7.79 19.56
C LEU A 31 -4.94 8.03 21.03
N GLN A 32 -5.20 9.28 21.41
CA GLN A 32 -5.62 9.65 22.75
C GLN A 32 -7.14 9.54 22.88
N THR A 33 -7.60 8.91 23.96
CA THR A 33 -9.04 8.79 24.27
C THR A 33 -9.62 10.13 24.76
N SER A 34 -10.93 10.16 25.09
CA SER A 34 -11.54 11.32 25.76
C SER A 34 -10.90 11.65 27.11
N MET A 35 -10.24 10.68 27.76
CA MET A 35 -9.52 10.87 29.01
C MET A 35 -8.04 11.23 28.76
N PRO A 36 -7.57 12.42 29.20
CA PRO A 36 -6.18 12.81 29.06
C PRO A 36 -5.23 11.82 29.73
N GLY A 37 -4.11 11.51 29.06
CA GLY A 37 -3.12 10.52 29.49
C GLY A 37 -3.50 9.05 29.19
N VAL A 38 -4.72 8.77 28.74
CA VAL A 38 -5.15 7.42 28.34
C VAL A 38 -5.19 7.31 26.82
N PHE A 39 -4.56 6.26 26.30
CA PHE A 39 -4.44 5.98 24.87
C PHE A 39 -5.02 4.60 24.56
N ALA A 40 -5.54 4.43 23.35
CA ALA A 40 -6.05 3.14 22.86
C ALA A 40 -5.55 2.88 21.43
N VAL A 41 -5.24 1.63 21.13
CA VAL A 41 -4.66 1.20 19.84
C VAL A 41 -5.16 -0.19 19.44
N GLY A 42 -5.03 -0.52 18.17
CA GLY A 42 -5.38 -1.80 17.59
C GLY A 42 -6.87 -1.99 17.43
N ASP A 43 -7.31 -3.25 17.36
CA ASP A 43 -8.70 -3.59 17.01
C ASP A 43 -9.77 -2.91 17.87
N VAL A 44 -9.44 -2.50 19.11
CA VAL A 44 -10.36 -1.85 20.05
C VAL A 44 -10.76 -0.43 19.62
N ILE A 45 -9.97 0.23 18.76
CA ILE A 45 -10.30 1.55 18.19
C ILE A 45 -10.96 1.45 16.81
N GLY A 46 -11.23 0.24 16.33
CA GLY A 46 -11.80 0.02 15.00
C GLY A 46 -10.79 0.22 13.87
N GLY A 47 -11.24 0.76 12.73
CA GLY A 47 -10.37 1.03 11.58
C GLY A 47 -9.76 -0.23 10.95
N TYR A 48 -8.44 -0.22 10.73
CA TYR A 48 -7.70 -1.35 10.16
C TYR A 48 -7.36 -2.38 11.25
N GLN A 49 -8.10 -3.48 11.27
CA GLN A 49 -7.91 -4.58 12.22
C GLN A 49 -6.79 -5.52 11.78
N PHE A 50 -5.56 -5.00 11.70
CA PHE A 50 -4.36 -5.76 11.34
C PHE A 50 -3.26 -5.63 12.39
N THR A 51 -2.55 -6.72 12.65
CA THR A 51 -1.47 -6.77 13.65
C THR A 51 -0.36 -5.75 13.36
N HIS A 52 0.04 -5.56 12.10
CA HIS A 52 1.06 -4.57 11.74
C HIS A 52 0.57 -3.14 11.93
N VAL A 53 -0.73 -2.89 11.77
CA VAL A 53 -1.32 -1.57 12.08
C VAL A 53 -1.36 -1.35 13.59
N SER A 54 -1.79 -2.34 14.38
CA SER A 54 -1.77 -2.23 15.85
C SER A 54 -0.37 -1.98 16.40
N ALA A 55 0.65 -2.64 15.85
CA ALA A 55 2.04 -2.42 16.25
C ALA A 55 2.54 -1.00 15.88
N HIS A 56 2.17 -0.51 14.69
CA HIS A 56 2.47 0.85 14.25
C HIS A 56 1.79 1.89 15.15
N GLU A 57 0.50 1.72 15.44
CA GLU A 57 -0.25 2.57 16.37
C GLU A 57 0.36 2.55 17.78
N ALA A 58 0.73 1.38 18.29
CA ALA A 58 1.36 1.25 19.60
C ALA A 58 2.66 2.08 19.72
N TRP A 59 3.46 2.16 18.65
CA TRP A 59 4.64 3.03 18.62
C TRP A 59 4.25 4.51 18.74
N TYR A 60 3.27 4.97 17.95
CA TYR A 60 2.80 6.37 18.00
C TYR A 60 2.18 6.71 19.36
N ALA A 61 1.31 5.84 19.89
CA ALA A 61 0.69 6.03 21.19
C ALA A 61 1.73 6.09 22.31
N SER A 62 2.76 5.23 22.27
CA SER A 62 3.85 5.24 23.26
C SER A 62 4.64 6.55 23.22
N VAL A 63 5.00 7.01 22.03
CA VAL A 63 5.73 8.28 21.86
C VAL A 63 4.87 9.47 22.30
N ASN A 64 3.58 9.49 21.93
CA ASN A 64 2.65 10.54 22.32
C ASN A 64 2.36 10.55 23.82
N ALA A 65 2.28 9.38 24.46
CA ALA A 65 2.07 9.27 25.90
C ALA A 65 3.27 9.80 26.70
N LEU A 66 4.50 9.47 26.28
CA LEU A 66 5.72 9.85 26.98
C LEU A 66 6.16 11.30 26.66
N PHE A 67 6.05 11.71 25.40
CA PHE A 67 6.66 12.95 24.90
C PHE A 67 5.65 13.92 24.26
N GLY A 68 4.35 13.62 24.29
CA GLY A 68 3.31 14.44 23.65
C GLY A 68 3.18 15.86 24.19
N HIS A 69 3.70 16.14 25.40
CA HIS A 69 3.79 17.49 25.95
C HIS A 69 4.84 18.37 25.23
N LEU A 70 5.84 17.77 24.58
CA LEU A 70 6.82 18.46 23.75
C LEU A 70 6.34 18.53 22.30
N LYS A 71 5.92 17.37 21.76
CA LYS A 71 5.47 17.24 20.37
C LYS A 71 4.58 16.02 20.22
N LYS A 72 3.39 16.22 19.62
CA LYS A 72 2.51 15.12 19.22
C LYS A 72 2.79 14.69 17.78
N PHE A 73 2.63 13.40 17.54
CA PHE A 73 2.80 12.76 16.23
C PHE A 73 1.49 12.12 15.80
N LYS A 74 0.97 12.57 14.66
CA LYS A 74 -0.23 11.99 14.04
C LYS A 74 0.11 10.66 13.41
N VAL A 75 -0.78 9.69 13.55
CA VAL A 75 -0.61 8.39 12.86
C VAL A 75 -0.87 8.57 11.37
N ASN A 76 0.02 8.05 10.54
CA ASN A 76 -0.13 8.08 9.09
C ASN A 76 -0.63 6.72 8.56
N TYR A 77 -1.86 6.70 8.06
CA TYR A 77 -2.48 5.50 7.46
C TYR A 77 -2.48 5.50 5.93
N SER A 78 -1.79 6.44 5.28
CA SER A 78 -1.89 6.66 3.81
C SER A 78 -1.45 5.44 2.99
N ASN A 79 -0.48 4.67 3.50
CA ASN A 79 0.16 3.55 2.79
C ASN A 79 0.10 2.24 3.59
N VAL A 80 -1.03 1.97 4.25
CA VAL A 80 -1.24 0.69 4.95
C VAL A 80 -1.32 -0.44 3.92
N SER A 81 -0.47 -1.46 4.11
CA SER A 81 -0.54 -2.68 3.33
C SER A 81 -1.70 -3.57 3.79
N TRP A 82 -2.36 -4.23 2.85
CA TRP A 82 -3.37 -5.25 3.09
C TRP A 82 -2.95 -6.51 2.34
N ALA A 83 -2.89 -7.64 3.05
CA ALA A 83 -2.71 -8.96 2.45
C ALA A 83 -3.88 -9.88 2.79
N THR A 84 -4.29 -10.72 1.84
CA THR A 84 -5.23 -11.83 2.04
C THR A 84 -4.55 -13.11 1.58
N TYR A 85 -4.36 -14.03 2.51
CA TYR A 85 -3.53 -15.23 2.34
C TYR A 85 -4.31 -16.41 1.75
N THR A 86 -5.02 -16.15 0.64
CA THR A 86 -5.65 -17.20 -0.19
C THR A 86 -4.62 -17.80 -1.16
N ASP A 87 -5.06 -18.77 -1.97
CA ASP A 87 -4.28 -19.26 -3.12
C ASP A 87 -5.02 -18.98 -4.45
N PRO A 88 -4.53 -18.03 -5.28
CA PRO A 88 -3.38 -17.17 -5.05
C PRO A 88 -3.63 -16.10 -3.98
N GLN A 89 -2.56 -15.54 -3.42
CA GLN A 89 -2.64 -14.45 -2.44
C GLN A 89 -3.08 -13.15 -3.11
N VAL A 90 -3.58 -12.22 -2.30
CA VAL A 90 -3.90 -10.85 -2.74
C VAL A 90 -3.15 -9.86 -1.85
N GLY A 91 -2.33 -9.00 -2.44
CA GLY A 91 -1.66 -7.88 -1.78
C GLY A 91 -2.16 -6.55 -2.34
N ARG A 92 -2.41 -5.55 -1.50
CA ARG A 92 -2.84 -4.22 -1.92
C ARG A 92 -2.25 -3.12 -1.05
N VAL A 93 -2.03 -1.96 -1.66
CA VAL A 93 -1.75 -0.68 -0.98
C VAL A 93 -2.44 0.46 -1.73
N GLY A 94 -2.94 1.46 -1.00
CA GLY A 94 -3.51 2.68 -1.58
C GLY A 94 -4.81 2.48 -2.37
N LEU A 95 -5.01 3.34 -3.37
CA LEU A 95 -6.24 3.39 -4.15
C LEU A 95 -6.39 2.17 -5.06
N ASN A 96 -7.63 1.71 -5.21
CA ASN A 96 -8.04 0.89 -6.34
C ASN A 96 -8.94 1.73 -7.25
N GLU A 97 -9.33 1.15 -8.38
CA GLU A 97 -10.17 1.84 -9.37
C GLU A 97 -11.53 2.27 -8.82
N LEU A 98 -12.15 1.48 -7.96
CA LEU A 98 -13.45 1.79 -7.37
C LEU A 98 -13.34 3.01 -6.44
N THR A 99 -12.39 2.98 -5.51
CA THR A 99 -12.11 4.08 -4.58
C THR A 99 -11.63 5.34 -5.33
N ALA A 100 -10.81 5.19 -6.38
CA ALA A 100 -10.37 6.32 -7.20
C ALA A 100 -11.54 6.98 -7.94
N LYS A 101 -12.48 6.18 -8.51
CA LYS A 101 -13.69 6.70 -9.13
C LYS A 101 -14.61 7.40 -8.13
N ASP A 102 -14.83 6.78 -6.98
CA ASP A 102 -15.66 7.32 -5.89
C ASP A 102 -15.12 8.67 -5.39
N GLN A 103 -13.79 8.80 -5.29
CA GLN A 103 -13.12 10.04 -4.88
C GLN A 103 -12.92 11.06 -6.02
N GLY A 104 -13.34 10.75 -7.26
CA GLY A 104 -13.12 11.63 -8.41
C GLY A 104 -11.65 11.85 -8.76
N ILE A 105 -10.76 10.90 -8.41
CA ILE A 105 -9.33 10.98 -8.67
C ILE A 105 -9.03 10.38 -10.04
N SER A 106 -8.49 11.18 -10.95
CA SER A 106 -8.02 10.69 -12.26
C SER A 106 -6.84 9.73 -12.09
N TYR A 107 -6.90 8.59 -12.78
CA TYR A 107 -5.86 7.57 -12.75
C TYR A 107 -5.68 6.94 -14.13
N GLU A 108 -4.51 6.37 -14.36
CA GLU A 108 -4.24 5.41 -15.43
C GLU A 108 -3.90 4.04 -14.81
N VAL A 109 -4.09 2.97 -15.57
CA VAL A 109 -3.85 1.59 -15.10
C VAL A 109 -2.77 0.95 -15.93
N THR A 110 -1.79 0.37 -15.26
CA THR A 110 -0.82 -0.55 -15.89
C THR A 110 -0.92 -1.91 -15.23
N ARG A 111 -0.87 -2.97 -16.04
CA ARG A 111 -0.99 -4.36 -15.59
C ARG A 111 0.09 -5.23 -16.23
N PHE A 112 0.58 -6.19 -15.48
CA PHE A 112 1.50 -7.23 -15.94
C PHE A 112 0.99 -8.60 -15.44
N GLU A 113 0.93 -9.60 -16.32
CA GLU A 113 0.43 -10.94 -15.97
C GLU A 113 1.51 -11.79 -15.32
N MET A 114 1.17 -12.52 -14.26
CA MET A 114 2.09 -13.52 -13.68
C MET A 114 2.41 -14.66 -14.65
N ALA A 115 1.58 -14.86 -15.68
CA ALA A 115 1.82 -15.84 -16.73
C ALA A 115 2.99 -15.49 -17.66
N GLU A 116 3.45 -14.23 -17.66
CA GLU A 116 4.60 -13.77 -18.45
C GLU A 116 5.90 -13.77 -17.64
N LEU A 117 5.84 -14.10 -16.34
CA LEU A 117 7.00 -14.08 -15.46
C LEU A 117 7.71 -15.45 -15.43
N ASP A 118 8.98 -15.48 -15.82
CA ASP A 118 9.80 -16.71 -15.85
C ASP A 118 9.76 -17.48 -14.53
N ARG A 119 9.94 -16.77 -13.39
CA ARG A 119 9.90 -17.42 -12.07
C ARG A 119 8.55 -18.08 -11.79
N ALA A 120 7.45 -17.40 -12.12
CA ALA A 120 6.11 -17.94 -11.93
C ALA A 120 5.84 -19.14 -12.83
N ILE A 121 6.37 -19.15 -14.06
CA ILE A 121 6.28 -20.29 -14.99
C ILE A 121 7.01 -21.50 -14.41
N VAL A 122 8.27 -21.32 -13.96
CA VAL A 122 9.09 -22.38 -13.35
C VAL A 122 8.38 -22.98 -12.12
N ASP A 123 7.79 -22.13 -11.28
CA ASP A 123 7.10 -22.55 -10.06
C ASP A 123 5.65 -23.02 -10.31
N LYS A 124 5.18 -23.01 -11.57
CA LYS A 124 3.77 -23.29 -11.95
C LYS A 124 2.74 -22.42 -11.20
N ALA A 125 3.14 -21.20 -10.83
CA ALA A 125 2.38 -20.23 -10.07
C ALA A 125 1.96 -19.02 -10.93
N THR A 126 1.48 -19.27 -12.15
CA THR A 126 1.21 -18.25 -13.19
C THR A 126 -0.12 -17.52 -13.04
N LYS A 127 -0.95 -17.88 -12.04
CA LYS A 127 -2.26 -17.26 -11.83
C LYS A 127 -2.11 -15.87 -11.20
N GLY A 128 -2.70 -14.88 -11.85
CA GLY A 128 -2.84 -13.53 -11.31
C GLY A 128 -2.02 -12.48 -12.06
N PHE A 129 -1.81 -11.34 -11.44
CA PHE A 129 -1.26 -10.13 -12.07
C PHE A 129 -0.69 -9.16 -11.05
N VAL A 130 0.16 -8.25 -11.51
CA VAL A 130 0.48 -6.99 -10.82
C VAL A 130 -0.28 -5.87 -11.54
N LYS A 131 -1.01 -5.04 -10.80
CA LYS A 131 -1.74 -3.88 -11.31
C LYS A 131 -1.40 -2.64 -10.51
N VAL A 132 -1.03 -1.57 -11.19
CA VAL A 132 -0.64 -0.29 -10.57
C VAL A 132 -1.48 0.84 -11.15
N LEU A 133 -1.98 1.69 -10.26
CA LEU A 133 -2.63 2.95 -10.61
C LEU A 133 -1.61 4.08 -10.49
N THR A 134 -1.52 4.92 -11.51
CA THR A 134 -0.65 6.11 -11.52
C THR A 134 -1.45 7.37 -11.88
N VAL A 135 -0.90 8.55 -11.53
CA VAL A 135 -1.44 9.83 -12.01
C VAL A 135 -1.26 9.90 -13.53
N PRO A 136 -2.27 10.27 -14.33
CA PRO A 136 -2.15 10.27 -15.78
C PRO A 136 -0.90 11.02 -16.29
N GLY A 137 -0.10 10.33 -17.10
CA GLY A 137 1.14 10.87 -17.68
C GLY A 137 2.29 11.11 -16.70
N LYS A 138 2.17 10.67 -15.45
CA LYS A 138 3.23 10.77 -14.42
C LYS A 138 3.45 9.42 -13.78
N ASP A 139 4.67 9.12 -13.39
CA ASP A 139 5.00 7.83 -12.75
C ASP A 139 4.60 7.75 -11.27
N LYS A 140 3.89 8.76 -10.74
CA LYS A 140 3.44 8.82 -9.35
C LYS A 140 2.38 7.75 -9.10
N ILE A 141 2.70 6.83 -8.19
CA ILE A 141 1.84 5.71 -7.80
C ILE A 141 0.72 6.21 -6.88
N LEU A 142 -0.51 5.80 -7.20
CA LEU A 142 -1.74 6.04 -6.41
C LEU A 142 -2.17 4.81 -5.62
N GLY A 143 -1.82 3.63 -6.11
CA GLY A 143 -2.06 2.35 -5.43
C GLY A 143 -1.62 1.18 -6.29
N ALA A 144 -1.48 0.02 -5.66
CA ALA A 144 -1.09 -1.22 -6.32
C ALA A 144 -1.94 -2.38 -5.80
N THR A 145 -2.20 -3.35 -6.67
CA THR A 145 -2.85 -4.62 -6.35
C THR A 145 -2.10 -5.74 -7.02
N ILE A 146 -1.72 -6.74 -6.24
CA ILE A 146 -1.03 -7.94 -6.69
C ILE A 146 -1.92 -9.12 -6.38
N VAL A 147 -2.16 -9.97 -7.38
CA VAL A 147 -2.76 -11.29 -7.22
C VAL A 147 -1.73 -12.29 -7.70
N GLY A 148 -1.32 -13.23 -6.87
CA GLY A 148 -0.30 -14.21 -7.23
C GLY A 148 0.35 -14.87 -6.02
N ALA A 149 1.26 -15.80 -6.26
CA ALA A 149 2.08 -16.34 -5.18
C ALA A 149 2.96 -15.24 -4.58
N LEU A 150 3.07 -15.24 -3.25
CA LEU A 150 3.82 -14.25 -2.46
C LEU A 150 3.31 -12.80 -2.59
N ALA A 151 2.08 -12.56 -3.07
CA ALA A 151 1.55 -11.20 -3.22
C ALA A 151 1.63 -10.34 -1.95
N GLY A 152 1.49 -10.96 -0.76
CA GLY A 152 1.65 -10.28 0.52
C GLY A 152 3.07 -9.78 0.81
N GLU A 153 4.09 -10.40 0.21
CA GLU A 153 5.49 -9.96 0.29
C GLU A 153 5.82 -8.96 -0.81
N LEU A 154 5.38 -9.22 -2.04
CA LEU A 154 5.66 -8.37 -3.20
C LEU A 154 5.10 -6.95 -3.06
N ILE A 155 3.99 -6.78 -2.32
CA ILE A 155 3.36 -5.48 -2.13
C ILE A 155 4.22 -4.49 -1.32
N ALA A 156 5.19 -5.00 -0.53
CA ALA A 156 6.03 -4.18 0.33
C ALA A 156 6.87 -3.16 -0.45
N GLU A 157 7.30 -3.49 -1.67
CA GLU A 157 8.05 -2.55 -2.52
C GLU A 157 7.19 -1.32 -2.90
N PHE A 158 5.92 -1.54 -3.26
CA PHE A 158 5.00 -0.46 -3.58
C PHE A 158 4.67 0.39 -2.35
N VAL A 159 4.52 -0.23 -1.18
CA VAL A 159 4.36 0.48 0.10
C VAL A 159 5.56 1.39 0.34
N PHE A 160 6.77 0.86 0.23
CA PHE A 160 8.00 1.62 0.41
C PHE A 160 8.14 2.75 -0.62
N ALA A 161 7.83 2.48 -1.89
CA ALA A 161 7.88 3.48 -2.95
C ALA A 161 6.89 4.62 -2.68
N MET A 162 5.63 4.31 -2.37
CA MET A 162 4.60 5.31 -2.06
C MET A 162 4.92 6.12 -0.81
N GLN A 163 5.46 5.48 0.24
CA GLN A 163 5.87 6.14 1.48
C GLN A 163 6.99 7.18 1.25
N ASN A 164 7.87 6.93 0.28
CA ASN A 164 9.02 7.79 -0.04
C ASN A 164 8.78 8.66 -1.29
N GLY A 165 7.56 8.68 -1.85
CA GLY A 165 7.25 9.45 -3.05
C GLY A 165 8.01 9.00 -4.30
N LEU A 166 8.43 7.74 -4.36
CA LEU A 166 9.12 7.16 -5.51
C LEU A 166 8.09 6.66 -6.53
N GLY A 167 8.27 7.07 -7.78
CA GLY A 167 7.43 6.63 -8.90
C GLY A 167 7.91 5.34 -9.57
N LEU A 168 7.14 4.86 -10.56
CA LEU A 168 7.45 3.64 -11.31
C LEU A 168 8.82 3.67 -12.01
N ASN A 169 9.34 4.83 -12.43
CA ASN A 169 10.69 4.87 -13.02
C ASN A 169 11.76 4.44 -12.02
N LYS A 170 11.57 4.67 -10.71
CA LYS A 170 12.51 4.24 -9.67
C LYS A 170 12.46 2.74 -9.47
N ILE A 171 11.27 2.14 -9.46
CA ILE A 171 11.11 0.67 -9.43
C ILE A 171 11.76 0.04 -10.67
N LEU A 172 11.50 0.58 -11.86
CA LEU A 172 12.10 0.09 -13.11
C LEU A 172 13.63 0.17 -13.12
N GLY A 173 14.20 1.24 -12.55
CA GLY A 173 15.65 1.44 -12.44
C GLY A 173 16.34 0.58 -11.38
N THR A 174 15.58 -0.06 -10.49
CA THR A 174 16.11 -0.94 -9.44
C THR A 174 16.50 -2.30 -10.03
N VAL A 175 17.71 -2.76 -9.69
CA VAL A 175 18.17 -4.11 -10.05
C VAL A 175 17.49 -5.13 -9.15
N HIS A 176 16.46 -5.78 -9.68
CA HIS A 176 15.80 -6.92 -9.06
C HIS A 176 16.61 -8.20 -9.28
N ALA A 177 16.67 -9.06 -8.27
CA ALA A 177 17.32 -10.36 -8.42
C ALA A 177 16.55 -11.24 -9.40
N TYR A 178 17.28 -11.94 -10.27
CA TYR A 178 16.73 -12.88 -11.25
C TYR A 178 17.17 -14.33 -10.93
N PRO A 179 16.28 -15.34 -11.06
CA PRO A 179 14.84 -15.21 -11.28
C PRO A 179 14.08 -15.09 -9.95
N THR A 180 13.25 -14.04 -9.75
CA THR A 180 12.41 -13.90 -8.54
C THR A 180 10.99 -13.41 -8.85
N MET A 181 10.05 -13.67 -7.94
CA MET A 181 8.66 -13.17 -8.07
C MET A 181 8.59 -11.63 -8.03
N MET A 182 9.55 -10.98 -7.37
CA MET A 182 9.62 -9.52 -7.26
C MET A 182 9.85 -8.84 -8.61
N GLU A 183 10.44 -9.54 -9.59
CA GLU A 183 10.61 -8.97 -10.93
C GLU A 183 9.28 -8.58 -11.61
N ALA A 184 8.15 -9.16 -11.18
CA ALA A 184 6.82 -8.73 -11.65
C ALA A 184 6.56 -7.23 -11.40
N ASN A 185 7.06 -6.67 -10.30
CA ASN A 185 6.95 -5.24 -9.99
C ASN A 185 7.81 -4.39 -10.95
N LYS A 186 9.00 -4.87 -11.30
CA LYS A 186 9.85 -4.26 -12.32
C LYS A 186 9.20 -4.31 -13.70
N TYR A 187 8.60 -5.44 -14.07
CA TYR A 187 7.98 -5.60 -15.38
C TYR A 187 6.73 -4.73 -15.54
N VAL A 188 5.86 -4.61 -14.52
CA VAL A 188 4.74 -3.66 -14.59
C VAL A 188 5.22 -2.20 -14.72
N ALA A 189 6.35 -1.85 -14.13
CA ALA A 189 6.96 -0.53 -14.33
C ALA A 189 7.51 -0.36 -15.75
N GLY A 190 8.03 -1.44 -16.35
CA GLY A 190 8.45 -1.49 -17.75
C GLY A 190 7.28 -1.33 -18.73
N GLU A 191 6.17 -2.00 -18.46
CA GLU A 191 4.90 -1.84 -19.19
C GLU A 191 4.45 -0.38 -19.18
N TRP A 192 4.45 0.26 -18.01
CA TRP A 192 4.12 1.67 -17.87
C TRP A 192 5.06 2.54 -18.71
N LYS A 193 6.38 2.28 -18.64
CA LYS A 193 7.38 3.05 -19.37
C LYS A 193 7.23 2.90 -20.89
N ARG A 194 6.89 1.70 -21.37
CA ARG A 194 6.63 1.44 -22.79
C ARG A 194 5.43 2.24 -23.30
N ASN A 195 4.36 2.29 -22.51
CA ASN A 195 3.16 3.08 -22.83
C ASN A 195 3.43 4.59 -22.86
N HIS A 196 4.46 5.04 -22.14
CA HIS A 196 4.89 6.44 -22.06
C HIS A 196 6.18 6.74 -22.83
N ALA A 197 6.61 5.84 -23.72
CA ALA A 197 7.83 6.03 -24.48
C ALA A 197 7.68 7.21 -25.45
N PRO A 198 8.67 8.14 -25.53
CA PRO A 198 8.59 9.29 -26.42
C PRO A 198 8.76 8.84 -27.88
N GLN A 199 7.66 8.48 -28.54
CA GLN A 199 7.64 7.92 -29.89
C GLN A 199 8.34 8.81 -30.92
N GLY A 200 8.22 10.14 -30.79
CA GLY A 200 8.90 11.09 -31.67
C GLY A 200 10.43 11.02 -31.55
N LEU A 201 10.95 10.89 -30.33
CA LEU A 201 12.38 10.74 -30.08
C LEU A 201 12.88 9.39 -30.59
N LEU A 202 12.13 8.31 -30.36
CA LEU A 202 12.48 6.97 -30.84
C LEU A 202 12.65 6.94 -32.36
N LYS A 203 11.74 7.57 -33.11
CA LYS A 203 11.85 7.69 -34.58
C LYS A 203 13.09 8.48 -35.01
N TRP A 204 13.48 9.50 -34.25
CA TRP A 204 14.69 10.27 -34.56
C TRP A 204 15.97 9.48 -34.27
N VAL A 205 15.98 8.74 -33.15
CA VAL A 205 17.07 7.84 -32.78
C VAL A 205 17.22 6.70 -33.81
N GLU A 206 16.11 6.13 -34.29
CA GLU A 206 16.11 5.15 -35.37
C GLU A 206 16.74 5.70 -36.65
N LYS A 207 16.37 6.93 -37.07
CA LYS A 207 17.00 7.61 -38.20
C LYS A 207 18.50 7.83 -37.99
N LEU A 208 18.91 8.24 -36.79
CA LEU A 208 20.32 8.45 -36.45
C LEU A 208 21.12 7.14 -36.54
N HIS A 209 20.59 6.04 -36.01
CA HIS A 209 21.22 4.73 -36.11
C HIS A 209 21.23 4.18 -37.53
N GLY A 210 20.19 4.46 -38.32
CA GLY A 210 20.14 4.15 -39.74
C GLY A 210 21.20 4.90 -40.55
N TRP A 211 21.47 6.17 -40.21
CA TRP A 211 22.53 6.96 -40.85
C TRP A 211 23.95 6.56 -40.43
N ARG A 212 24.11 5.99 -39.22
CA ARG A 212 25.41 5.52 -38.70
C ARG A 212 25.79 4.10 -39.15
N ARG A 213 24.87 3.37 -39.78
CA ARG A 213 25.11 2.06 -40.40
C ARG A 213 25.58 2.24 -41.83
#